data_AF-A0A952PJA9-F1
#
_entry.id   AF-A0A952PJA9-F1
#
_cell.length_a   1.000
_cell.length_b   1.000
_cell.length_c   1.000
_cell.angle_alpha   90.00
_cell.angle_beta   90.00
_cell.angle_gamma   90.00
#
_symmetry.space_group_name_H-M   'P 1'
#
loop_
_entity.id
_entity.type
_entity.pdbx_description
1 polymer ?
#
loop_
_entity_poly.entity_id
_entity_poly.type
_entity_poly.pdbx_seq_one_letter_code
_entity_poly.pdbx_strand_id
1 'polypeptide(L)'
;MTSDKKTKKKQETISESLAGTRVSGGRSGVGVSSAESASDAVASFKQTLSVQSDKDAFLRTATDNFRWEDQMPPPGNLEKLRLDLREDLEHVPVVTKSGEVTNVFEKLNSDSFLSRSDKELIWNCMAIVRNMFWQLEYGEGGERTGYQWNMNWKHTRAEVDQVYDAARLLNLNPKETRDALLASIFSDAIKSRRNFIIHNVHGAQAAVQALSYFLDASKPADRKSMERVSRASLEHQIAPPTFMATIVAIMLHHKHKLGKFNPNAPTGSGTGVKTIYSIFEKIKDPFNQNHVSDDLRLINFSNEERELLETIGIENWHVPHPSDPGSKIGHAVIAGDHSINYNHPEGFAKIAMLRGPDTESIFEDDTIHHSLESAVQSFSDSFRVIRPEVQGLALRGLRRTKTAVERVSAIMTELFAGVVVGPRHSASLSGHDAIEQAVARAKEKYPELYAADVCTLSEAGNRYVESTFTLVGKIMDDWYKAHGQIPYNPKYMSGDEPGPGKLPFWNHPLKYPERDEDGGAILASLNDLQKEQFLFADKIREIAVELLRAEQWIFSLREHK
;
A
#
# COMPACT_ATOMS: atom_id res chain seq x y z
N MET A 1 -3.11 24.65 -53.16
CA MET A 1 -2.55 23.50 -53.89
C MET A 1 -3.09 22.26 -53.18
N THR A 2 -4.28 21.75 -53.56
CA THR A 2 -4.49 20.57 -54.43
C THR A 2 -3.80 19.32 -53.86
N SER A 3 -4.42 18.20 -53.50
CA SER A 3 -5.68 17.53 -53.89
C SER A 3 -6.08 16.53 -52.80
N ASP A 4 -7.32 16.45 -52.31
CA ASP A 4 -8.42 15.59 -52.80
C ASP A 4 -8.06 14.15 -53.22
N LYS A 5 -8.57 13.14 -52.47
CA LYS A 5 -9.20 11.93 -53.04
C LYS A 5 -10.09 11.19 -52.03
N LYS A 6 -11.35 11.03 -52.44
CA LYS A 6 -12.49 10.32 -51.85
C LYS A 6 -12.45 8.80 -52.10
N THR A 7 -13.06 8.02 -51.19
CA THR A 7 -13.82 6.78 -51.49
C THR A 7 -14.75 6.46 -50.31
N LYS A 8 -16.04 6.83 -50.34
CA LYS A 8 -17.26 6.12 -50.81
C LYS A 8 -17.63 4.80 -50.09
N LYS A 9 -18.65 4.92 -49.22
CA LYS A 9 -19.78 4.04 -48.83
C LYS A 9 -20.05 2.80 -49.70
N LYS A 10 -20.41 1.68 -49.05
CA LYS A 10 -21.48 0.78 -49.50
C LYS A 10 -22.23 0.15 -48.31
N GLN A 11 -23.52 0.48 -48.20
CA GLN A 11 -24.55 -0.26 -47.45
C GLN A 11 -25.03 -1.41 -48.34
N GLU A 12 -25.36 -2.57 -47.78
CA GLU A 12 -26.32 -3.50 -48.40
C GLU A 12 -27.00 -4.35 -47.31
N THR A 13 -28.31 -4.16 -47.24
CA THR A 13 -29.34 -4.88 -46.48
C THR A 13 -29.80 -6.07 -47.32
N ILE A 14 -30.00 -7.26 -46.76
CA ILE A 14 -30.92 -8.27 -47.34
C ILE A 14 -31.68 -9.01 -46.23
N SER A 15 -33.00 -8.92 -46.35
CA SER A 15 -34.07 -9.62 -45.64
C SER A 15 -34.46 -10.94 -46.33
N GLU A 16 -34.92 -11.90 -45.52
CA GLU A 16 -35.92 -12.95 -45.77
C GLU A 16 -35.90 -13.83 -47.05
N SER A 17 -35.91 -15.16 -46.86
CA SER A 17 -36.92 -16.01 -47.53
C SER A 17 -37.17 -17.33 -46.79
N LEU A 18 -38.45 -17.63 -46.62
CA LEU A 18 -39.07 -18.88 -46.18
C LEU A 18 -39.33 -19.78 -47.40
N ALA A 19 -38.99 -21.08 -47.30
CA ALA A 19 -39.63 -22.26 -47.91
C ALA A 19 -38.60 -23.41 -47.79
N GLY A 20 -38.88 -24.64 -47.37
CA GLY A 20 -40.11 -25.38 -47.15
C GLY A 20 -39.76 -26.84 -47.44
N THR A 21 -39.96 -27.77 -46.51
CA THR A 21 -40.03 -29.21 -46.85
C THR A 21 -40.94 -29.91 -45.85
N ARG A 22 -42.11 -30.32 -46.34
CA ARG A 22 -43.01 -31.28 -45.73
C ARG A 22 -42.38 -32.67 -45.82
N VAL A 23 -42.40 -33.44 -44.73
CA VAL A 23 -42.59 -34.90 -44.79
C VAL A 23 -43.63 -35.29 -43.74
N SER A 24 -44.57 -36.07 -44.23
CA SER A 24 -45.79 -36.60 -43.62
C SER A 24 -45.56 -37.80 -42.69
N GLY A 25 -46.44 -37.97 -41.70
CA GLY A 25 -46.92 -39.30 -41.29
C GLY A 25 -47.15 -39.49 -39.79
N GLY A 26 -48.38 -39.88 -39.42
CA GLY A 26 -48.64 -40.71 -38.23
C GLY A 26 -49.49 -40.10 -37.12
N ARG A 27 -50.80 -40.35 -37.15
CA ARG A 27 -51.78 -40.14 -36.05
C ARG A 27 -51.59 -41.21 -34.96
N SER A 28 -51.68 -40.79 -33.68
CA SER A 28 -52.68 -41.23 -32.66
C SER A 28 -52.09 -41.27 -31.25
N GLY A 29 -52.73 -40.61 -30.27
CA GLY A 29 -52.49 -40.84 -28.85
C GLY A 29 -52.71 -39.60 -27.97
N VAL A 30 -53.73 -39.65 -27.13
CA VAL A 30 -54.20 -38.62 -26.19
C VAL A 30 -53.18 -38.35 -25.09
N GLY A 31 -52.98 -37.08 -24.71
CA GLY A 31 -52.24 -36.67 -23.51
C GLY A 31 -52.00 -35.17 -23.45
N VAL A 32 -52.93 -34.43 -22.84
CA VAL A 32 -52.81 -33.00 -22.53
C VAL A 32 -51.70 -32.82 -21.48
N SER A 33 -50.50 -32.38 -21.88
CA SER A 33 -49.48 -31.84 -20.94
C SER A 33 -48.41 -30.91 -21.57
N SER A 34 -48.57 -30.47 -22.83
CA SER A 34 -47.50 -29.78 -23.57
C SER A 34 -47.50 -28.25 -23.49
N ALA A 35 -48.49 -27.64 -22.82
CA ALA A 35 -48.58 -26.19 -22.67
C ALA A 35 -47.82 -25.68 -21.43
N GLU A 36 -47.81 -26.45 -20.33
CA GLU A 36 -47.05 -26.11 -19.12
C GLU A 36 -45.54 -26.29 -19.34
N SER A 37 -45.10 -27.34 -20.05
CA SER A 37 -43.67 -27.56 -20.31
C SER A 37 -43.04 -26.52 -21.24
N ALA A 38 -43.82 -25.90 -22.13
CA ALA A 38 -43.36 -24.84 -23.02
C ALA A 38 -43.38 -23.46 -22.33
N SER A 39 -44.37 -23.19 -21.47
CA SER A 39 -44.36 -21.97 -20.64
C SER A 39 -43.23 -22.00 -19.62
N ASP A 40 -42.94 -23.17 -19.04
CA ASP A 40 -41.85 -23.35 -18.08
C ASP A 40 -40.48 -23.26 -18.75
N ALA A 41 -40.32 -23.78 -19.97
CA ALA A 41 -39.09 -23.61 -20.74
C ALA A 41 -38.86 -22.15 -21.17
N VAL A 42 -39.90 -21.41 -21.57
CA VAL A 42 -39.81 -19.99 -21.92
C VAL A 42 -39.62 -19.11 -20.68
N ALA A 43 -40.24 -19.44 -19.56
CA ALA A 43 -40.04 -18.76 -18.28
C ALA A 43 -38.62 -18.99 -17.74
N SER A 44 -38.14 -20.24 -17.79
CA SER A 44 -36.76 -20.61 -17.45
C SER A 44 -35.76 -19.89 -18.35
N PHE A 45 -36.00 -19.83 -19.66
CA PHE A 45 -35.11 -19.15 -20.60
C PHE A 45 -35.09 -17.63 -20.39
N LYS A 46 -36.25 -17.00 -20.13
CA LYS A 46 -36.34 -15.58 -19.76
C LYS A 46 -35.66 -15.28 -18.43
N GLN A 47 -35.77 -16.18 -17.46
CA GLN A 47 -35.11 -16.06 -16.16
C GLN A 47 -33.58 -16.17 -16.31
N THR A 48 -33.09 -17.12 -17.12
CA THR A 48 -31.65 -17.25 -17.41
C THR A 48 -31.10 -16.01 -18.14
N LEU A 49 -31.80 -15.49 -19.14
CA LEU A 49 -31.41 -14.25 -19.83
C LEU A 49 -31.42 -13.03 -18.90
N SER A 50 -32.43 -12.92 -18.03
CA SER A 50 -32.52 -11.84 -17.03
C SER A 50 -31.36 -11.90 -16.03
N VAL A 51 -31.02 -13.08 -15.52
CA VAL A 51 -29.91 -13.28 -14.57
C VAL A 51 -28.55 -12.99 -15.22
N GLN A 52 -28.36 -13.39 -16.48
CA GLN A 52 -27.14 -13.09 -17.22
C GLN A 52 -27.00 -11.57 -17.47
N SER A 53 -28.11 -10.89 -17.81
CA SER A 53 -28.10 -9.43 -18.00
C SER A 53 -27.81 -8.66 -16.71
N ASP A 54 -28.31 -9.13 -15.55
CA ASP A 54 -28.06 -8.51 -14.24
C ASP A 54 -26.60 -8.75 -13.77
N LYS A 55 -26.07 -9.96 -14.00
CA LYS A 55 -24.65 -10.26 -13.78
C LYS A 55 -23.74 -9.32 -14.57
N ASP A 56 -23.99 -9.20 -15.87
CA ASP A 56 -23.15 -8.38 -16.75
C ASP A 56 -23.28 -6.90 -16.40
N ALA A 57 -24.47 -6.42 -16.02
CA ALA A 57 -24.70 -5.05 -15.56
C ALA A 57 -23.96 -4.75 -14.23
N PHE A 58 -24.03 -5.67 -13.27
CA PHE A 58 -23.29 -5.55 -12.01
C PHE A 58 -21.78 -5.47 -12.26
N LEU A 59 -21.22 -6.42 -13.00
CA LEU A 59 -19.78 -6.47 -13.25
C LEU A 59 -19.29 -5.23 -14.00
N ARG A 60 -20.00 -4.80 -15.05
CA ARG A 60 -19.64 -3.57 -15.80
C ARG A 60 -19.67 -2.33 -14.92
N THR A 61 -20.63 -2.22 -14.01
CA THR A 61 -20.72 -1.08 -13.10
C THR A 61 -19.59 -1.12 -12.06
N ALA A 62 -19.41 -2.26 -11.40
CA ALA A 62 -18.46 -2.42 -10.30
C ALA A 62 -16.98 -2.38 -10.74
N THR A 63 -16.70 -2.65 -12.02
CA THR A 63 -15.34 -2.68 -12.59
C THR A 63 -15.02 -1.48 -13.47
N ASP A 64 -15.92 -0.50 -13.58
CA ASP A 64 -15.82 0.61 -14.55
C ASP A 64 -15.57 0.10 -15.98
N ASN A 65 -16.44 -0.81 -16.41
CA ASN A 65 -16.36 -1.54 -17.68
C ASN A 65 -15.05 -2.32 -17.88
N PHE A 66 -14.63 -3.09 -16.88
CA PHE A 66 -13.41 -3.90 -16.90
C PHE A 66 -12.16 -3.08 -17.19
N ARG A 67 -12.08 -1.89 -16.57
CA ARG A 67 -11.02 -0.91 -16.78
C ARG A 67 -9.59 -1.45 -16.62
N TRP A 68 -9.42 -2.50 -15.82
CA TRP A 68 -8.12 -3.04 -15.43
C TRP A 68 -7.79 -4.36 -16.14
N GLU A 69 -8.51 -4.74 -17.20
CA GLU A 69 -8.32 -6.02 -17.91
C GLU A 69 -6.90 -6.18 -18.47
N ASP A 70 -6.28 -5.09 -18.89
CA ASP A 70 -4.91 -5.09 -19.42
C ASP A 70 -3.85 -5.28 -18.31
N GLN A 71 -4.05 -4.67 -17.13
CA GLN A 71 -3.09 -4.75 -16.01
C GLN A 71 -3.32 -5.99 -15.13
N MET A 72 -4.55 -6.49 -15.05
CA MET A 72 -4.92 -7.70 -14.31
C MET A 72 -5.77 -8.62 -15.20
N PRO A 73 -5.17 -9.21 -16.25
CA PRO A 73 -5.88 -10.16 -17.10
C PRO A 73 -6.16 -11.47 -16.34
N PRO A 74 -7.09 -12.30 -16.84
CA PRO A 74 -7.26 -13.66 -16.34
C PRO A 74 -5.93 -14.44 -16.32
N PRO A 75 -5.59 -15.14 -15.24
CA PRO A 75 -4.28 -15.77 -15.10
C PRO A 75 -4.12 -16.95 -16.07
N GLY A 76 -3.11 -16.90 -16.94
CA GLY A 76 -2.83 -17.97 -17.91
C GLY A 76 -2.23 -19.24 -17.27
N ASN A 77 -1.41 -19.11 -16.22
CA ASN A 77 -0.84 -20.25 -15.47
C ASN A 77 -0.85 -19.96 -13.97
N LEU A 78 -1.98 -20.22 -13.33
CA LEU A 78 -2.20 -19.93 -11.91
C LEU A 78 -1.31 -20.76 -10.98
N GLU A 79 -0.93 -21.98 -11.36
CA GLU A 79 -0.05 -22.83 -10.55
C GLU A 79 1.34 -22.22 -10.41
N LYS A 80 1.94 -21.76 -11.52
CA LYS A 80 3.21 -21.05 -11.49
C LYS A 80 3.13 -19.78 -10.63
N LEU A 81 2.10 -18.97 -10.84
CA LEU A 81 1.95 -17.71 -10.07
C LEU A 81 1.86 -17.98 -8.56
N ARG A 82 1.29 -19.11 -8.15
CA ARG A 82 1.22 -19.50 -6.74
C ARG A 82 2.52 -20.03 -6.16
N LEU A 83 3.33 -20.70 -6.97
CA LEU A 83 4.69 -21.09 -6.57
C LEU A 83 5.53 -19.85 -6.31
N ASP A 84 5.53 -18.90 -7.26
CA ASP A 84 6.27 -17.64 -7.11
C ASP A 84 5.77 -16.82 -5.91
N LEU A 85 4.43 -16.77 -5.69
CA LEU A 85 3.84 -16.14 -4.51
C LEU A 85 4.35 -16.78 -3.21
N ARG A 86 4.37 -18.12 -3.14
CA ARG A 86 4.77 -18.84 -1.94
C ARG A 86 6.21 -18.50 -1.55
N GLU A 87 7.12 -18.50 -2.52
CA GLU A 87 8.52 -18.11 -2.30
C GLU A 87 8.61 -16.72 -1.66
N ASP A 88 7.85 -15.74 -2.17
CA ASP A 88 7.83 -14.39 -1.60
C ASP A 88 7.29 -14.33 -0.16
N LEU A 89 6.27 -15.14 0.16
CA LEU A 89 5.62 -15.16 1.47
C LEU A 89 6.41 -15.89 2.54
N GLU A 90 7.25 -16.85 2.18
CA GLU A 90 8.17 -17.53 3.10
C GLU A 90 9.21 -16.57 3.70
N HIS A 91 9.42 -15.42 3.05
CA HIS A 91 10.28 -14.34 3.52
C HIS A 91 9.58 -13.25 4.34
N VAL A 92 8.31 -13.43 4.69
CA VAL A 92 7.55 -12.45 5.51
C VAL A 92 7.36 -13.04 6.91
N PRO A 93 8.17 -12.64 7.91
CA PRO A 93 8.13 -13.23 9.23
C PRO A 93 6.92 -12.75 10.03
N VAL A 94 6.29 -13.67 10.75
CA VAL A 94 5.14 -13.40 11.62
C VAL A 94 5.21 -14.24 12.87
N VAL A 95 4.40 -13.90 13.87
CA VAL A 95 4.25 -14.69 15.10
C VAL A 95 2.88 -15.35 15.14
N THR A 96 2.87 -16.62 15.51
CA THR A 96 1.65 -17.39 15.74
C THR A 96 1.02 -17.00 17.09
N LYS A 97 -0.19 -17.51 17.36
CA LYS A 97 -0.84 -17.31 18.67
C LYS A 97 -0.06 -17.94 19.83
N SER A 98 0.77 -18.95 19.58
CA SER A 98 1.63 -19.57 20.61
C SER A 98 2.90 -18.77 20.90
N GLY A 99 3.16 -17.68 20.17
CA GLY A 99 4.40 -16.91 20.29
C GLY A 99 5.55 -17.45 19.46
N GLU A 100 5.32 -18.45 18.60
CA GLU A 100 6.34 -19.01 17.72
C GLU A 100 6.51 -18.17 16.46
N VAL A 101 7.76 -17.96 16.05
CA VAL A 101 8.09 -17.26 14.80
C VAL A 101 7.93 -18.22 13.62
N THR A 102 7.17 -17.80 12.62
CA THR A 102 6.95 -18.50 11.34
C THR A 102 6.88 -17.48 10.20
N ASN A 103 6.28 -17.84 9.06
CA ASN A 103 5.99 -16.93 7.95
C ASN A 103 4.49 -16.80 7.66
N VAL A 104 4.09 -15.74 6.94
CA VAL A 104 2.68 -15.44 6.61
C VAL A 104 1.97 -16.64 5.96
N PHE A 105 2.63 -17.30 5.01
CA PHE A 105 2.05 -18.44 4.30
C PHE A 105 1.73 -19.59 5.26
N GLU A 106 2.69 -20.00 6.08
CA GLU A 106 2.52 -21.09 7.05
C GLU A 106 1.50 -20.74 8.14
N LYS A 107 1.49 -19.50 8.67
CA LYS A 107 0.49 -19.05 9.66
C LYS A 107 -0.93 -19.19 9.12
N LEU A 108 -1.20 -18.70 7.91
CA LEU A 108 -2.53 -18.76 7.30
C LEU A 108 -2.87 -20.16 6.78
N ASN A 109 -1.91 -20.89 6.23
CA ASN A 109 -2.14 -22.22 5.65
C ASN A 109 -2.37 -23.29 6.72
N SER A 110 -1.77 -23.17 7.91
CA SER A 110 -1.96 -24.10 9.03
C SER A 110 -3.20 -23.83 9.88
N ASP A 111 -3.69 -22.58 9.98
CA ASP A 111 -4.84 -22.25 10.84
C ASP A 111 -6.16 -22.83 10.29
N SER A 112 -6.88 -23.64 11.07
CA SER A 112 -8.13 -24.28 10.66
C SER A 112 -9.35 -23.35 10.57
N PHE A 113 -9.22 -22.08 10.95
CA PHE A 113 -10.32 -21.12 10.98
C PHE A 113 -10.86 -20.78 9.59
N LEU A 114 -9.98 -20.67 8.59
CA LEU A 114 -10.36 -20.49 7.18
C LEU A 114 -10.48 -21.86 6.49
N SER A 115 -11.52 -22.02 5.67
CA SER A 115 -11.67 -23.25 4.88
C SER A 115 -10.59 -23.36 3.80
N ARG A 116 -10.34 -24.58 3.28
CA ARG A 116 -9.37 -24.76 2.19
C ARG A 116 -9.75 -23.91 0.98
N SER A 117 -11.03 -23.88 0.58
CA SER A 117 -11.49 -23.08 -0.56
C SER A 117 -11.29 -21.57 -0.37
N ASP A 118 -11.46 -21.06 0.86
CA ASP A 118 -11.24 -19.65 1.15
C ASP A 118 -9.75 -19.30 1.04
N LYS A 119 -8.87 -20.16 1.56
CA LYS A 119 -7.41 -19.99 1.42
C LYS A 119 -6.97 -20.01 -0.03
N GLU A 120 -7.49 -20.95 -0.82
CA GLU A 120 -7.20 -21.04 -2.25
C GLU A 120 -7.60 -19.76 -2.99
N LEU A 121 -8.78 -19.20 -2.69
CA LEU A 121 -9.20 -17.93 -3.28
C LEU A 121 -8.27 -16.76 -2.90
N ILE A 122 -7.88 -16.66 -1.62
CA ILE A 122 -6.93 -15.65 -1.14
C ILE A 122 -5.60 -15.76 -1.90
N TRP A 123 -5.05 -16.97 -2.01
CA TRP A 123 -3.79 -17.20 -2.73
C TRP A 123 -3.89 -16.93 -4.22
N ASN A 124 -5.01 -17.27 -4.85
CA ASN A 124 -5.23 -16.98 -6.26
C ASN A 124 -5.25 -15.47 -6.52
N CYS A 125 -5.98 -14.70 -5.70
CA CYS A 125 -6.04 -13.24 -5.82
C CYS A 125 -4.69 -12.58 -5.54
N MET A 126 -4.00 -13.01 -4.49
CA MET A 126 -2.69 -12.48 -4.13
C MET A 126 -1.63 -12.77 -5.21
N ALA A 127 -1.69 -13.95 -5.85
CA ALA A 127 -0.80 -14.32 -6.94
C ALA A 127 -1.01 -13.45 -8.19
N ILE A 128 -2.25 -13.05 -8.50
CA ILE A 128 -2.56 -12.11 -9.58
C ILE A 128 -1.97 -10.72 -9.28
N VAL A 129 -2.18 -10.18 -8.08
CA VAL A 129 -1.66 -8.86 -7.68
C VAL A 129 -0.13 -8.86 -7.67
N ARG A 130 0.49 -9.93 -7.16
CA ARG A 130 1.95 -10.14 -7.23
C ARG A 130 2.45 -10.11 -8.67
N ASN A 131 1.82 -10.86 -9.56
CA ASN A 131 2.20 -10.88 -10.98
C ASN A 131 2.09 -9.49 -11.62
N MET A 132 1.02 -8.75 -11.35
CA MET A 132 0.84 -7.38 -11.82
C MET A 132 1.99 -6.47 -11.35
N PHE A 133 2.35 -6.48 -10.07
CA PHE A 133 3.48 -5.68 -9.58
C PHE A 133 4.79 -6.06 -10.27
N TRP A 134 5.05 -7.34 -10.52
CA TRP A 134 6.24 -7.78 -11.26
C TRP A 134 6.24 -7.29 -12.70
N GLN A 135 5.09 -7.32 -13.38
CA GLN A 135 4.97 -6.82 -14.74
C GLN A 135 5.20 -5.31 -14.81
N LEU A 136 4.74 -4.56 -13.81
CA LEU A 136 4.97 -3.11 -13.72
C LEU A 136 6.42 -2.76 -13.35
N GLU A 137 7.07 -3.59 -12.54
CA GLU A 137 8.48 -3.43 -12.14
C GLU A 137 9.45 -3.74 -13.29
N TYR A 138 9.22 -4.85 -14.02
CA TYR A 138 10.19 -5.44 -14.95
C TYR A 138 9.74 -5.44 -16.42
N GLY A 139 8.54 -4.96 -16.74
CA GLY A 139 8.00 -4.95 -18.10
C GLY A 139 8.66 -3.94 -19.05
N GLU A 140 8.55 -4.20 -20.36
CA GLU A 140 9.01 -3.27 -21.40
C GLU A 140 8.23 -1.95 -21.31
N GLY A 141 8.94 -0.83 -21.12
CA GLY A 141 8.34 0.49 -20.96
C GLY A 141 8.17 0.96 -19.51
N GLY A 142 8.68 0.21 -18.53
CA GLY A 142 8.81 0.71 -17.16
C GLY A 142 9.54 2.06 -17.16
N GLU A 143 8.81 3.13 -16.84
CA GLU A 143 9.44 4.37 -16.38
C GLU A 143 10.43 3.99 -15.25
N ARG A 144 11.43 4.83 -14.95
CA ARG A 144 12.38 4.62 -13.82
C ARG A 144 11.70 4.55 -12.41
N THR A 145 10.41 4.25 -12.36
CA THR A 145 9.51 4.15 -11.21
C THR A 145 9.43 2.74 -10.62
N GLY A 146 10.15 1.74 -11.18
CA GLY A 146 10.16 0.34 -10.72
C GLY A 146 10.01 0.20 -9.21
N TYR A 147 10.93 0.81 -8.45
CA TYR A 147 10.95 0.85 -6.99
C TYR A 147 9.61 1.03 -6.26
N GLN A 148 8.68 1.83 -6.79
CA GLN A 148 7.36 2.04 -6.22
C GLN A 148 6.53 0.74 -6.17
N TRP A 149 6.64 -0.12 -7.18
CA TRP A 149 5.87 -1.35 -7.31
C TRP A 149 6.37 -2.43 -6.37
N ASN A 150 7.68 -2.65 -6.26
CA ASN A 150 8.27 -3.51 -5.24
C ASN A 150 7.89 -3.06 -3.81
N MET A 151 7.93 -1.75 -3.54
CA MET A 151 7.49 -1.20 -2.25
C MET A 151 6.02 -1.52 -1.96
N ASN A 152 5.12 -1.31 -2.94
CA ASN A 152 3.71 -1.63 -2.79
C ASN A 152 3.47 -3.14 -2.60
N TRP A 153 4.24 -4.00 -3.26
CA TRP A 153 4.17 -5.44 -3.03
C TRP A 153 4.60 -5.83 -1.62
N LYS A 154 5.74 -5.31 -1.13
CA LYS A 154 6.22 -5.56 0.23
C LYS A 154 5.21 -5.14 1.29
N HIS A 155 4.53 -4.02 1.08
CA HIS A 155 3.42 -3.57 1.90
C HIS A 155 2.26 -4.57 1.87
N THR A 156 1.76 -4.89 0.67
CA THR A 156 0.62 -5.80 0.46
C THR A 156 0.83 -7.15 1.15
N ARG A 157 2.02 -7.75 1.00
CA ARG A 157 2.30 -9.08 1.57
C ARG A 157 2.43 -9.08 3.10
N ALA A 158 2.86 -7.98 3.71
CA ALA A 158 2.93 -7.85 5.16
C ALA A 158 1.55 -7.56 5.77
N GLU A 159 0.68 -6.86 5.05
CA GLU A 159 -0.63 -6.43 5.55
C GLU A 159 -1.60 -7.59 5.79
N VAL A 160 -1.55 -8.63 4.96
CA VAL A 160 -2.45 -9.80 5.05
C VAL A 160 -2.46 -10.43 6.45
N ASP A 161 -1.29 -10.52 7.12
CA ASP A 161 -1.20 -11.03 8.48
C ASP A 161 -1.89 -10.12 9.52
N GLN A 162 -1.66 -8.82 9.41
CA GLN A 162 -2.22 -7.84 10.35
C GLN A 162 -3.74 -7.75 10.21
N VAL A 163 -4.25 -7.84 8.98
CA VAL A 163 -5.70 -7.92 8.70
C VAL A 163 -6.28 -9.22 9.25
N TYR A 164 -5.57 -10.33 9.14
CA TYR A 164 -6.01 -11.60 9.72
C TYR A 164 -6.19 -11.48 11.24
N ASP A 165 -5.17 -10.99 11.95
CA ASP A 165 -5.23 -10.83 13.40
C ASP A 165 -6.29 -9.81 13.84
N ALA A 166 -6.41 -8.68 13.12
CA ALA A 166 -7.46 -7.69 13.35
C ALA A 166 -8.87 -8.26 13.14
N ALA A 167 -9.08 -9.05 12.09
CA ALA A 167 -10.35 -9.71 11.82
C ALA A 167 -10.77 -10.66 12.94
N ARG A 168 -9.81 -11.41 13.53
CA ARG A 168 -10.09 -12.28 14.68
C ARG A 168 -10.48 -11.48 15.91
N LEU A 169 -9.80 -10.37 16.20
CA LEU A 169 -10.12 -9.47 17.33
C LEU A 169 -11.48 -8.76 17.15
N LEU A 170 -11.86 -8.45 15.92
CA LEU A 170 -13.16 -7.86 15.57
C LEU A 170 -14.31 -8.88 15.54
N ASN A 171 -14.01 -10.16 15.82
CA ASN A 171 -14.94 -11.28 15.78
C ASN A 171 -15.61 -11.45 14.41
N LEU A 172 -14.87 -11.22 13.33
CA LEU A 172 -15.34 -11.55 11.99
C LEU A 172 -15.46 -13.07 11.85
N ASN A 173 -16.52 -13.53 11.19
CA ASN A 173 -16.66 -14.95 10.85
C ASN A 173 -15.67 -15.35 9.73
N PRO A 174 -15.51 -16.65 9.41
CA PRO A 174 -14.55 -17.09 8.39
C PRO A 174 -14.73 -16.41 7.02
N LYS A 175 -15.97 -16.23 6.56
CA LYS A 175 -16.26 -15.58 5.27
C LYS A 175 -15.96 -14.09 5.29
N GLU A 176 -16.25 -13.41 6.40
CA GLU A 176 -15.91 -11.99 6.57
C GLU A 176 -14.40 -11.78 6.69
N THR A 177 -13.70 -12.70 7.36
CA THR A 177 -12.24 -12.67 7.47
C THR A 177 -11.60 -12.86 6.10
N ARG A 178 -12.07 -13.84 5.31
CA ARG A 178 -11.64 -13.98 3.92
C ARG A 178 -11.88 -12.70 3.12
N ASP A 179 -13.06 -12.10 3.20
CA ASP A 179 -13.38 -10.89 2.45
C ASP A 179 -12.52 -9.69 2.91
N ALA A 180 -12.16 -9.59 4.19
CA ALA A 180 -11.21 -8.58 4.68
C ALA A 180 -9.81 -8.79 4.08
N LEU A 181 -9.30 -10.02 4.04
CA LEU A 181 -8.00 -10.34 3.45
C LEU A 181 -8.00 -10.06 1.93
N LEU A 182 -9.09 -10.37 1.23
CA LEU A 182 -9.23 -10.03 -0.18
C LEU A 182 -9.25 -8.51 -0.39
N ALA A 183 -9.95 -7.77 0.46
CA ALA A 183 -9.99 -6.31 0.37
C ALA A 183 -8.62 -5.67 0.59
N SER A 184 -7.81 -6.18 1.52
CA SER A 184 -6.45 -5.69 1.77
C SER A 184 -5.46 -6.05 0.65
N ILE A 185 -5.68 -7.15 -0.07
CA ILE A 185 -4.88 -7.49 -1.25
C ILE A 185 -5.07 -6.45 -2.37
N PHE A 186 -6.28 -5.90 -2.52
CA PHE A 186 -6.63 -5.03 -3.64
C PHE A 186 -6.70 -3.54 -3.31
N SER A 187 -6.86 -3.15 -2.04
CA SER A 187 -7.02 -1.75 -1.60
C SER A 187 -5.96 -0.81 -2.16
N ASP A 188 -4.70 -1.27 -2.18
CA ASP A 188 -3.52 -0.54 -2.65
C ASP A 188 -2.94 -1.10 -3.98
N ALA A 189 -3.59 -2.09 -4.60
CA ALA A 189 -3.06 -2.77 -5.79
C ALA A 189 -2.88 -1.82 -6.99
N ILE A 190 -3.84 -0.91 -7.22
CA ILE A 190 -3.76 0.09 -8.30
C ILE A 190 -3.35 1.45 -7.71
N LYS A 191 -2.10 1.56 -7.25
CA LYS A 191 -1.57 2.79 -6.62
C LYS A 191 -0.33 3.33 -7.33
N SER A 192 -0.48 4.51 -7.90
CA SER A 192 0.57 5.30 -8.56
C SER A 192 0.62 6.72 -7.96
N ARG A 193 1.66 7.49 -8.28
CA ARG A 193 1.72 8.92 -7.89
C ARG A 193 0.54 9.72 -8.45
N ARG A 194 0.00 9.34 -9.62
CA ARG A 194 -1.05 10.09 -10.32
C ARG A 194 -2.45 9.88 -9.75
N ASN A 195 -2.68 8.82 -8.97
CA ASN A 195 -4.00 8.48 -8.43
C ASN A 195 -4.00 8.33 -6.91
N PHE A 196 -3.06 8.98 -6.22
CA PHE A 196 -2.88 8.86 -4.77
C PHE A 196 -4.17 9.09 -3.95
N ILE A 197 -5.07 9.99 -4.34
CA ILE A 197 -6.31 10.28 -3.61
C ILE A 197 -7.51 9.39 -4.00
N ILE A 198 -7.39 8.56 -5.04
CA ILE A 198 -8.49 7.73 -5.57
C ILE A 198 -8.07 6.28 -5.82
N HIS A 199 -6.90 5.86 -5.34
CA HIS A 199 -6.39 4.50 -5.55
C HIS A 199 -7.28 3.44 -4.91
N ASN A 200 -7.96 3.76 -3.81
CA ASN A 200 -8.98 2.92 -3.19
C ASN A 200 -10.14 2.57 -4.14
N VAL A 201 -10.57 3.52 -4.98
CA VAL A 201 -11.61 3.29 -6.00
C VAL A 201 -11.10 2.35 -7.07
N HIS A 202 -9.90 2.59 -7.58
CA HIS A 202 -9.30 1.72 -8.59
C HIS A 202 -9.02 0.32 -8.05
N GLY A 203 -8.57 0.21 -6.79
CA GLY A 203 -8.38 -1.04 -6.07
C GLY A 203 -9.69 -1.81 -5.91
N ALA A 204 -10.78 -1.14 -5.55
CA ALA A 204 -12.11 -1.75 -5.44
C ALA A 204 -12.63 -2.29 -6.78
N GLN A 205 -12.42 -1.55 -7.88
CA GLN A 205 -12.77 -1.98 -9.24
C GLN A 205 -11.95 -3.22 -9.65
N ALA A 206 -10.63 -3.16 -9.44
CA ALA A 206 -9.72 -4.27 -9.68
C ALA A 206 -10.09 -5.52 -8.86
N ALA A 207 -10.50 -5.36 -7.61
CA ALA A 207 -10.92 -6.46 -6.75
C ALA A 207 -12.11 -7.22 -7.36
N VAL A 208 -13.15 -6.51 -7.78
CA VAL A 208 -14.34 -7.15 -8.38
C VAL A 208 -13.99 -7.84 -9.69
N GLN A 209 -13.14 -7.22 -10.51
CA GLN A 209 -12.67 -7.82 -11.76
C GLN A 209 -11.92 -9.13 -11.49
N ALA A 210 -10.91 -9.13 -10.62
CA ALA A 210 -10.12 -10.31 -10.31
C ALA A 210 -10.96 -11.42 -9.63
N LEU A 211 -11.89 -11.05 -8.75
CA LEU A 211 -12.81 -12.00 -8.12
C LEU A 211 -13.75 -12.64 -9.14
N SER A 212 -14.13 -11.94 -10.21
CA SER A 212 -15.00 -12.48 -11.26
C SER A 212 -14.39 -13.68 -12.01
N TYR A 213 -13.07 -13.88 -11.92
CA TYR A 213 -12.40 -15.06 -12.48
C TYR A 213 -12.64 -16.33 -11.67
N PHE A 214 -12.99 -16.20 -10.39
CA PHE A 214 -13.10 -17.33 -9.46
C PHE A 214 -14.49 -17.48 -8.84
N LEU A 215 -15.27 -16.40 -8.81
CA LEU A 215 -16.59 -16.32 -8.20
C LEU A 215 -17.65 -16.01 -9.25
N ASP A 216 -18.84 -16.55 -9.07
CA ASP A 216 -19.93 -16.35 -10.01
C ASP A 216 -20.91 -15.29 -9.48
N ALA A 217 -20.84 -14.07 -10.04
CA ALA A 217 -21.69 -12.96 -9.64
C ALA A 217 -23.21 -13.19 -9.83
N SER A 218 -23.62 -14.25 -10.55
CA SER A 218 -25.02 -14.67 -10.58
C SER A 218 -25.49 -15.31 -9.27
N LYS A 219 -24.57 -15.81 -8.44
CA LYS A 219 -24.85 -16.39 -7.14
C LYS A 219 -24.89 -15.29 -6.07
N PRO A 220 -25.99 -15.16 -5.31
CA PRO A 220 -26.12 -14.08 -4.31
C PRO A 220 -25.00 -14.06 -3.26
N ALA A 221 -24.48 -15.22 -2.85
CA ALA A 221 -23.41 -15.30 -1.86
C ALA A 221 -22.06 -14.79 -2.41
N ASP A 222 -21.76 -15.08 -3.68
CA ASP A 222 -20.53 -14.67 -4.36
C ASP A 222 -20.58 -13.17 -4.67
N ARG A 223 -21.72 -12.68 -5.19
CA ARG A 223 -21.95 -11.25 -5.40
C ARG A 223 -21.82 -10.44 -4.10
N LYS A 224 -22.43 -10.92 -3.01
CA LYS A 224 -22.30 -10.28 -1.69
C LYS A 224 -20.84 -10.26 -1.20
N SER A 225 -20.04 -11.27 -1.54
CA SER A 225 -18.62 -11.26 -1.22
C SER A 225 -17.88 -10.19 -2.02
N MET A 226 -18.12 -10.09 -3.33
CA MET A 226 -17.55 -9.03 -4.18
C MET A 226 -17.92 -7.62 -3.68
N GLU A 227 -19.20 -7.41 -3.31
CA GLU A 227 -19.68 -6.15 -2.76
C GLU A 227 -19.00 -5.79 -1.44
N ARG A 228 -18.83 -6.76 -0.52
CA ARG A 228 -18.13 -6.54 0.75
C ARG A 228 -16.65 -6.23 0.55
N VAL A 229 -15.98 -6.93 -0.36
CA VAL A 229 -14.57 -6.67 -0.70
C VAL A 229 -14.43 -5.26 -1.30
N SER A 230 -15.21 -4.94 -2.33
CA SER A 230 -15.21 -3.63 -2.99
C SER A 230 -15.47 -2.50 -1.99
N ARG A 231 -16.49 -2.66 -1.14
CA ARG A 231 -16.82 -1.70 -0.08
C ARG A 231 -15.66 -1.47 0.88
N ALA A 232 -15.06 -2.54 1.41
CA ALA A 232 -13.95 -2.43 2.35
C ALA A 232 -12.70 -1.80 1.69
N SER A 233 -12.44 -2.10 0.42
CA SER A 233 -11.39 -1.43 -0.36
C SER A 233 -11.67 0.07 -0.54
N LEU A 234 -12.92 0.49 -0.74
CA LEU A 234 -13.28 1.92 -0.80
C LEU A 234 -13.09 2.63 0.55
N GLU A 235 -13.47 1.96 1.64
CA GLU A 235 -13.48 2.51 3.00
C GLU A 235 -12.09 2.67 3.64
N HIS A 236 -11.06 1.98 3.14
CA HIS A 236 -9.76 1.93 3.83
C HIS A 236 -9.02 3.28 3.87
N GLN A 237 -9.30 4.20 2.93
CA GLN A 237 -8.56 5.46 2.76
C GLN A 237 -9.00 6.59 3.71
N ILE A 238 -9.48 6.26 4.90
CA ILE A 238 -9.83 7.26 5.94
C ILE A 238 -8.69 7.52 6.94
N ALA A 239 -7.58 6.81 6.81
CA ALA A 239 -6.46 6.86 7.75
C ALA A 239 -5.15 7.24 7.03
N PRO A 240 -4.34 8.19 7.55
CA PRO A 240 -4.59 9.09 8.68
C PRO A 240 -5.54 10.22 8.27
N PRO A 241 -6.60 10.52 9.04
CA PRO A 241 -7.69 11.39 8.59
C PRO A 241 -7.26 12.85 8.39
N THR A 242 -6.47 13.42 9.30
CA THR A 242 -5.98 14.81 9.15
C THR A 242 -4.98 14.93 8.02
N PHE A 243 -4.11 13.92 7.83
CA PHE A 243 -3.22 13.88 6.67
C PHE A 243 -4.02 13.83 5.36
N MET A 244 -4.98 12.91 5.22
CA MET A 244 -5.80 12.78 4.01
C MET A 244 -6.59 14.06 3.71
N ALA A 245 -7.20 14.67 4.73
CA ALA A 245 -7.88 15.96 4.58
C ALA A 245 -6.94 17.07 4.09
N THR A 246 -5.71 17.11 4.63
CA THR A 246 -4.69 18.10 4.26
C THR A 246 -4.27 17.95 2.80
N ILE A 247 -4.02 16.73 2.34
CA ILE A 247 -3.65 16.45 0.94
C ILE A 247 -4.78 16.88 -0.01
N VAL A 248 -6.02 16.51 0.29
CA VAL A 248 -7.18 16.94 -0.52
C VAL A 248 -7.28 18.46 -0.58
N ALA A 249 -7.14 19.15 0.56
CA ALA A 249 -7.18 20.60 0.61
C ALA A 249 -6.03 21.26 -0.18
N ILE A 250 -4.81 20.74 -0.09
CA ILE A 250 -3.65 21.21 -0.88
C ILE A 250 -3.91 21.04 -2.37
N MET A 251 -4.42 19.88 -2.80
CA MET A 251 -4.72 19.61 -4.20
C MET A 251 -5.79 20.57 -4.75
N LEU A 252 -6.85 20.84 -3.97
CA LEU A 252 -7.87 21.83 -4.35
C LEU A 252 -7.29 23.26 -4.39
N HIS A 253 -6.50 23.65 -3.39
CA HIS A 253 -5.81 24.95 -3.40
C HIS A 253 -4.94 25.13 -4.64
N HIS A 254 -4.19 24.09 -5.03
CA HIS A 254 -3.37 24.11 -6.23
C HIS A 254 -4.22 24.19 -7.51
N LYS A 255 -5.22 23.30 -7.65
CA LYS A 255 -6.14 23.25 -8.80
C LYS A 255 -6.84 24.58 -9.06
N HIS A 256 -7.22 25.27 -7.97
CA HIS A 256 -7.93 26.55 -8.01
C HIS A 256 -7.03 27.78 -7.81
N LYS A 257 -5.70 27.61 -7.78
CA LYS A 257 -4.70 28.70 -7.66
C LYS A 257 -4.92 29.61 -6.44
N LEU A 258 -5.25 29.03 -5.29
CA LEU A 258 -5.61 29.74 -4.04
C LEU A 258 -4.43 29.94 -3.07
N GLY A 259 -3.19 29.79 -3.54
CA GLY A 259 -2.00 29.85 -2.70
C GLY A 259 -1.85 28.64 -1.77
N LYS A 260 -0.90 28.71 -0.82
CA LYS A 260 -0.63 27.61 0.12
C LYS A 260 -1.79 27.42 1.10
N PHE A 261 -2.24 26.18 1.28
CA PHE A 261 -3.22 25.83 2.30
C PHE A 261 -2.59 25.93 3.70
N ASN A 262 -3.34 26.42 4.69
CA ASN A 262 -2.92 26.51 6.08
C ASN A 262 -3.99 25.92 7.00
N PRO A 263 -3.87 24.68 7.49
CA PRO A 263 -4.94 24.02 8.25
C PRO A 263 -5.42 24.78 9.50
N ASN A 264 -4.61 25.72 10.02
CA ASN A 264 -4.92 26.50 11.23
C ASN A 264 -5.56 27.87 10.96
N ALA A 265 -5.59 28.34 9.72
CA ALA A 265 -6.14 29.65 9.41
C ALA A 265 -6.67 29.68 7.97
N PRO A 266 -7.99 29.89 7.75
CA PRO A 266 -8.54 30.17 6.43
C PRO A 266 -7.99 31.48 5.90
N THR A 267 -6.81 31.41 5.28
CA THR A 267 -6.16 32.54 4.64
C THR A 267 -6.83 32.76 3.29
N GLY A 268 -7.80 33.67 3.23
CA GLY A 268 -8.44 34.12 1.99
C GLY A 268 -9.90 34.52 2.17
N SER A 269 -10.35 35.55 1.46
CA SER A 269 -11.72 36.08 1.53
C SER A 269 -12.67 35.53 0.44
N GLY A 270 -12.31 34.42 -0.22
CA GLY A 270 -13.10 33.81 -1.30
C GLY A 270 -14.06 32.70 -0.83
N THR A 271 -15.18 32.54 -1.54
CA THR A 271 -16.15 31.44 -1.32
C THR A 271 -15.49 30.07 -1.48
N GLY A 272 -14.59 29.90 -2.46
CA GLY A 272 -13.85 28.65 -2.68
C GLY A 272 -12.96 28.23 -1.49
N VAL A 273 -12.36 29.19 -0.77
CA VAL A 273 -11.57 28.88 0.43
C VAL A 273 -12.48 28.29 1.51
N LYS A 274 -13.64 28.91 1.78
CA LYS A 274 -14.58 28.40 2.79
C LYS A 274 -15.08 26.99 2.47
N THR A 275 -15.41 26.71 1.21
CA THR A 275 -15.85 25.38 0.77
C THR A 275 -14.74 24.33 0.95
N ILE A 276 -13.49 24.65 0.61
CA ILE A 276 -12.35 23.74 0.82
C ILE A 276 -12.12 23.45 2.31
N TYR A 277 -12.29 24.44 3.20
CA TYR A 277 -12.21 24.19 4.64
C TYR A 277 -13.35 23.29 5.13
N SER A 278 -14.56 23.46 4.60
CA SER A 278 -15.68 22.56 4.92
C SER A 278 -15.38 21.11 4.50
N ILE A 279 -14.81 20.90 3.30
CA ILE A 279 -14.31 19.58 2.85
C ILE A 279 -13.25 19.04 3.81
N PHE A 280 -12.26 19.85 4.16
CA PHE A 280 -11.18 19.49 5.09
C PHE A 280 -11.74 19.04 6.46
N GLU A 281 -12.67 19.81 7.03
CA GLU A 281 -13.29 19.49 8.33
C GLU A 281 -14.12 18.20 8.29
N LYS A 282 -14.78 17.90 7.17
CA LYS A 282 -15.53 16.65 7.01
C LYS A 282 -14.61 15.44 6.87
N ILE A 283 -13.55 15.53 6.06
CA ILE A 283 -12.61 14.41 5.85
C ILE A 283 -11.76 14.15 7.12
N LYS A 284 -11.35 15.19 7.85
CA LYS A 284 -10.50 15.03 9.04
C LYS A 284 -11.22 14.36 10.23
N ASP A 285 -12.55 14.32 10.19
CA ASP A 285 -13.42 13.77 11.24
C ASP A 285 -14.47 12.82 10.60
N PRO A 286 -14.03 11.68 10.03
CA PRO A 286 -14.86 10.84 9.18
C PRO A 286 -15.98 10.10 9.92
N PHE A 287 -15.97 10.11 11.26
CA PHE A 287 -17.00 9.48 12.10
C PHE A 287 -17.95 10.48 12.75
N ASN A 288 -17.89 11.75 12.35
CA ASN A 288 -18.86 12.74 12.79
C ASN A 288 -20.22 12.48 12.13
N GLN A 289 -21.24 12.15 12.93
CA GLN A 289 -22.57 11.85 12.42
C GLN A 289 -23.20 13.01 11.64
N ASN A 290 -22.81 14.26 11.92
CA ASN A 290 -23.31 15.42 11.19
C ASN A 290 -22.67 15.57 9.80
N HIS A 291 -21.56 14.86 9.54
CA HIS A 291 -20.81 14.94 8.30
C HIS A 291 -21.04 13.73 7.39
N VAL A 292 -21.79 12.71 7.81
CA VAL A 292 -22.00 11.48 7.06
C VAL A 292 -23.44 11.34 6.56
N SER A 293 -23.63 10.48 5.56
CA SER A 293 -24.96 10.10 5.06
C SER A 293 -25.78 9.36 6.12
N ASP A 294 -27.10 9.32 5.93
CA ASP A 294 -28.03 8.63 6.85
C ASP A 294 -27.73 7.14 7.02
N ASP A 295 -27.18 6.50 5.98
CA ASP A 295 -26.75 5.09 6.03
C ASP A 295 -25.35 4.91 6.65
N LEU A 296 -24.68 6.00 7.02
CA LEU A 296 -23.38 6.09 7.67
C LEU A 296 -22.21 5.56 6.81
N ARG A 297 -22.34 5.57 5.48
CA ARG A 297 -21.35 4.97 4.56
C ARG A 297 -20.54 5.97 3.76
N LEU A 298 -21.00 7.21 3.66
CA LEU A 298 -20.36 8.26 2.87
C LEU A 298 -20.24 9.54 3.71
N ILE A 299 -19.22 10.34 3.43
CA ILE A 299 -19.26 11.76 3.81
C ILE A 299 -20.35 12.46 2.99
N ASN A 300 -21.22 13.19 3.67
CA ASN A 300 -22.29 13.97 3.07
C ASN A 300 -21.77 15.35 2.63
N PHE A 301 -21.21 15.41 1.42
CA PHE A 301 -20.80 16.66 0.79
C PHE A 301 -21.98 17.42 0.18
N SER A 302 -21.99 18.76 0.32
CA SER A 302 -22.90 19.66 -0.39
C SER A 302 -22.60 19.65 -1.90
N ASN A 303 -23.51 20.21 -2.69
CA ASN A 303 -23.32 20.27 -4.14
C ASN A 303 -22.06 21.07 -4.51
N GLU A 304 -21.80 22.19 -3.83
CA GLU A 304 -20.61 23.01 -4.06
C GLU A 304 -19.32 22.28 -3.66
N GLU A 305 -19.36 21.46 -2.61
CA GLU A 305 -18.22 20.63 -2.20
C GLU A 305 -17.96 19.51 -3.22
N ARG A 306 -19.01 18.87 -3.75
CA ARG A 306 -18.91 17.84 -4.79
C ARG A 306 -18.32 18.41 -6.08
N GLU A 307 -18.79 19.58 -6.53
CA GLU A 307 -18.25 20.26 -7.71
C GLU A 307 -16.74 20.52 -7.59
N LEU A 308 -16.24 20.89 -6.39
CA LEU A 308 -14.81 21.05 -6.17
C LEU A 308 -14.07 19.71 -6.16
N LEU A 309 -14.60 18.71 -5.45
CA LEU A 309 -13.99 17.38 -5.34
C LEU A 309 -13.87 16.66 -6.70
N GLU A 310 -14.86 16.84 -7.58
CA GLU A 310 -14.83 16.30 -8.95
C GLU A 310 -13.64 16.83 -9.77
N THR A 311 -13.16 18.05 -9.51
CA THR A 311 -12.03 18.64 -10.25
C THR A 311 -10.69 17.93 -10.01
N ILE A 312 -10.62 17.15 -8.93
CA ILE A 312 -9.50 16.29 -8.54
C ILE A 312 -9.88 14.80 -8.61
N GLY A 313 -11.06 14.47 -9.14
CA GLY A 313 -11.50 13.09 -9.41
C GLY A 313 -12.16 12.37 -8.23
N ILE A 314 -12.53 13.07 -7.16
CA ILE A 314 -13.24 12.47 -6.02
C ILE A 314 -14.75 12.61 -6.22
N GLU A 315 -15.44 11.51 -6.52
CA GLU A 315 -16.90 11.49 -6.63
C GLU A 315 -17.58 11.30 -5.26
N ASN A 316 -17.05 10.38 -4.46
CA ASN A 316 -17.57 10.03 -3.14
C ASN A 316 -16.41 9.72 -2.19
N TRP A 317 -16.63 9.94 -0.89
CA TRP A 317 -15.68 9.57 0.16
C TRP A 317 -16.33 8.56 1.10
N HIS A 318 -15.90 7.31 1.01
CA HIS A 318 -16.47 6.20 1.77
C HIS A 318 -15.94 6.18 3.20
N VAL A 319 -16.81 5.90 4.16
CA VAL A 319 -16.48 5.83 5.59
C VAL A 319 -17.01 4.55 6.23
N PRO A 320 -16.18 3.77 6.91
CA PRO A 320 -16.62 2.65 7.73
C PRO A 320 -17.06 3.18 9.10
N HIS A 321 -18.21 3.86 9.17
CA HIS A 321 -18.66 4.41 10.45
C HIS A 321 -18.85 3.28 11.50
N PRO A 322 -18.36 3.43 12.75
CA PRO A 322 -18.39 2.35 13.75
C PRO A 322 -19.80 1.87 14.13
N SER A 323 -20.81 2.73 13.95
CA SER A 323 -22.22 2.39 14.18
C SER A 323 -22.89 1.62 13.02
N ASP A 324 -22.27 1.50 11.84
CA ASP A 324 -22.75 0.57 10.81
C ASP A 324 -22.22 -0.84 11.12
N PRO A 325 -23.06 -1.84 11.43
CA PRO A 325 -22.60 -3.21 11.68
C PRO A 325 -21.77 -3.81 10.53
N GLY A 326 -21.99 -3.34 9.29
CA GLY A 326 -21.26 -3.79 8.10
C GLY A 326 -19.83 -3.26 7.98
N SER A 327 -19.42 -2.27 8.79
CA SER A 327 -18.13 -1.59 8.68
C SER A 327 -16.94 -2.39 9.23
N LYS A 328 -17.19 -3.49 9.95
CA LYS A 328 -16.13 -4.28 10.61
C LYS A 328 -15.09 -4.83 9.64
N ILE A 329 -15.46 -5.13 8.40
CA ILE A 329 -14.51 -5.58 7.36
C ILE A 329 -13.57 -4.43 7.00
N GLY A 330 -14.11 -3.24 6.69
CA GLY A 330 -13.32 -2.03 6.43
C GLY A 330 -12.39 -1.68 7.59
N HIS A 331 -12.87 -1.80 8.84
CA HIS A 331 -12.02 -1.59 10.02
C HIS A 331 -10.91 -2.63 10.20
N ALA A 332 -11.10 -3.89 9.78
CA ALA A 332 -10.01 -4.88 9.78
C ALA A 332 -8.93 -4.50 8.76
N VAL A 333 -9.33 -4.04 7.56
CA VAL A 333 -8.41 -3.54 6.54
C VAL A 333 -7.66 -2.30 7.04
N ILE A 334 -8.37 -1.30 7.59
CA ILE A 334 -7.75 -0.09 8.15
C ILE A 334 -6.75 -0.44 9.27
N ALA A 335 -7.09 -1.40 10.14
CA ALA A 335 -6.18 -1.82 11.20
C ALA A 335 -4.92 -2.50 10.66
N GLY A 336 -5.05 -3.30 9.60
CA GLY A 336 -3.92 -3.90 8.91
C GLY A 336 -3.03 -2.88 8.22
N ASP A 337 -3.61 -2.01 7.39
CA ASP A 337 -2.89 -0.94 6.69
C ASP A 337 -2.22 0.03 7.69
N HIS A 338 -2.94 0.44 8.74
CA HIS A 338 -2.38 1.22 9.84
C HIS A 338 -1.17 0.53 10.47
N SER A 339 -1.28 -0.79 10.68
CA SER A 339 -0.20 -1.53 11.33
C SER A 339 1.06 -1.52 10.49
N ILE A 340 0.96 -1.89 9.21
CA ILE A 340 2.11 -1.93 8.33
C ILE A 340 2.66 -0.54 8.06
N ASN A 341 1.85 0.50 7.92
CA ASN A 341 2.36 1.85 7.65
C ASN A 341 2.98 2.53 8.87
N TYR A 342 2.41 2.36 10.07
CA TYR A 342 2.69 3.27 11.20
C TYR A 342 3.16 2.59 12.49
N ASN A 343 3.20 1.27 12.55
CA ASN A 343 3.66 0.56 13.74
C ASN A 343 4.37 -0.76 13.43
N HIS A 344 4.96 -0.87 12.24
CA HIS A 344 5.78 -1.99 11.81
C HIS A 344 7.13 -1.48 11.25
N PRO A 345 8.25 -2.22 11.42
CA PRO A 345 9.55 -1.79 10.88
C PRO A 345 9.55 -1.55 9.36
N GLU A 346 8.81 -2.36 8.57
CA GLU A 346 8.64 -2.10 7.12
C GLU A 346 7.93 -0.77 6.85
N GLY A 347 6.97 -0.36 7.68
CA GLY A 347 6.29 0.94 7.55
C GLY A 347 7.20 2.11 7.78
N PHE A 348 8.03 2.02 8.83
CA PHE A 348 9.04 3.04 9.11
C PHE A 348 10.08 3.09 7.99
N ALA A 349 10.49 1.93 7.45
CA ALA A 349 11.34 1.87 6.26
C ALA A 349 10.66 2.55 5.05
N LYS A 350 9.39 2.26 4.78
CA LYS A 350 8.59 2.89 3.72
C LYS A 350 8.49 4.41 3.90
N ILE A 351 8.24 4.90 5.10
CA ILE A 351 8.15 6.34 5.37
C ILE A 351 9.52 7.01 5.24
N ALA A 352 10.60 6.38 5.72
CA ALA A 352 11.97 6.86 5.49
C ALA A 352 12.32 6.94 4.00
N MET A 353 11.83 6.00 3.18
CA MET A 353 11.99 6.03 1.72
C MET A 353 11.24 7.20 1.09
N LEU A 354 9.98 7.42 1.52
CA LEU A 354 9.10 8.48 1.03
C LEU A 354 9.50 9.88 1.52
N ARG A 355 10.24 9.99 2.62
CA ARG A 355 10.58 11.25 3.28
C ARG A 355 12.07 11.57 3.32
N GLY A 356 12.75 11.46 2.18
CA GLY A 356 14.19 11.72 2.08
C GLY A 356 14.58 12.39 0.77
N PRO A 357 15.85 12.30 0.35
CA PRO A 357 16.29 12.86 -0.92
C PRO A 357 15.52 12.24 -2.09
N ASP A 358 15.35 12.99 -3.18
CA ASP A 358 14.61 12.61 -4.39
C ASP A 358 13.08 12.37 -4.22
N THR A 359 12.49 12.78 -3.10
CA THR A 359 11.03 12.85 -2.93
C THR A 359 10.44 14.18 -3.41
N GLU A 360 9.12 14.31 -3.45
CA GLU A 360 8.44 15.59 -3.72
C GLU A 360 8.69 16.57 -2.57
N SER A 361 8.78 17.87 -2.85
CA SER A 361 9.16 18.89 -1.85
C SER A 361 8.27 18.92 -0.59
N ILE A 362 7.02 18.44 -0.69
CA ILE A 362 6.10 18.34 0.45
C ILE A 362 6.43 17.19 1.42
N PHE A 363 7.31 16.26 1.04
CA PHE A 363 7.73 15.11 1.84
C PHE A 363 9.20 15.18 2.25
N GLU A 364 9.93 16.26 1.93
CA GLU A 364 11.33 16.44 2.31
C GLU A 364 11.45 16.69 3.83
N ASP A 365 12.09 15.76 4.54
CA ASP A 365 12.41 15.91 5.97
C ASP A 365 13.89 16.28 6.18
N ASP A 366 14.19 17.05 7.22
CA ASP A 366 15.54 17.58 7.47
C ASP A 366 16.60 16.48 7.70
N THR A 367 16.22 15.40 8.38
CA THR A 367 17.08 14.25 8.66
C THR A 367 16.29 12.95 8.65
N ILE A 368 16.99 11.82 8.57
CA ILE A 368 16.40 10.49 8.69
C ILE A 368 15.62 10.33 10.01
N HIS A 369 16.08 10.96 11.09
CA HIS A 369 15.36 10.92 12.37
C HIS A 369 14.01 11.64 12.29
N HIS A 370 13.94 12.77 11.57
CA HIS A 370 12.66 13.44 11.29
C HIS A 370 11.76 12.55 10.43
N SER A 371 12.30 11.84 9.44
CA SER A 371 11.53 10.84 8.66
C SER A 371 10.89 9.76 9.56
N LEU A 372 11.62 9.28 10.57
CA LEU A 372 11.12 8.28 11.51
C LEU A 372 10.14 8.89 12.55
N GLU A 373 10.35 10.13 12.98
CA GLU A 373 9.41 10.84 13.87
C GLU A 373 8.08 11.13 13.16
N SER A 374 8.14 11.51 11.89
CA SER A 374 7.00 11.68 11.02
C SER A 374 6.09 10.44 10.96
N ALA A 375 6.69 9.23 10.98
CA ALA A 375 5.91 7.99 11.08
C ALA A 375 5.12 7.88 12.38
N VAL A 376 5.70 8.33 13.51
CA VAL A 376 5.03 8.36 14.82
C VAL A 376 3.91 9.41 14.87
N GLN A 377 4.08 10.55 14.19
CA GLN A 377 3.01 11.54 14.05
C GLN A 377 1.84 10.98 13.25
N SER A 378 2.12 10.32 12.12
CA SER A 378 1.10 9.64 11.32
C SER A 378 0.41 8.50 12.07
N PHE A 379 1.13 7.77 12.94
CA PHE A 379 0.52 6.79 13.86
C PHE A 379 -0.57 7.43 14.70
N SER A 380 -0.28 8.57 15.35
CA SER A 380 -1.21 9.20 16.28
C SER A 380 -2.48 9.68 15.60
N ASP A 381 -2.36 10.24 14.39
CA ASP A 381 -3.52 10.66 13.60
C ASP A 381 -4.34 9.45 13.13
N SER A 382 -3.67 8.43 12.58
CA SER A 382 -4.31 7.20 12.11
C SER A 382 -4.97 6.40 13.25
N PHE A 383 -4.38 6.39 14.44
CA PHE A 383 -4.91 5.68 15.62
C PHE A 383 -6.31 6.16 16.04
N ARG A 384 -6.68 7.41 15.71
CA ARG A 384 -8.00 7.99 16.04
C ARG A 384 -9.16 7.26 15.38
N VAL A 385 -8.92 6.58 14.26
CA VAL A 385 -9.96 5.83 13.52
C VAL A 385 -9.88 4.32 13.74
N ILE A 386 -8.95 3.85 14.58
CA ILE A 386 -8.79 2.44 14.94
C ILE A 386 -9.78 2.06 16.04
N ARG A 387 -10.56 0.99 15.80
CA ARG A 387 -11.56 0.52 16.77
C ARG A 387 -10.88 0.05 18.06
N PRO A 388 -11.49 0.29 19.25
CA PRO A 388 -10.92 -0.10 20.54
C PRO A 388 -10.48 -1.58 20.61
N GLU A 389 -11.23 -2.49 19.99
CA GLU A 389 -10.95 -3.93 20.01
C GLU A 389 -9.59 -4.31 19.41
N VAL A 390 -9.06 -3.50 18.49
CA VAL A 390 -7.80 -3.74 17.78
C VAL A 390 -6.68 -2.78 18.16
N GLN A 391 -6.94 -1.77 18.99
CA GLN A 391 -5.91 -0.81 19.45
C GLN A 391 -4.73 -1.49 20.16
N GLY A 392 -4.99 -2.60 20.86
CA GLY A 392 -3.92 -3.39 21.49
C GLY A 392 -2.91 -3.96 20.50
N LEU A 393 -3.34 -4.31 19.27
CA LEU A 393 -2.43 -4.75 18.21
C LEU A 393 -1.51 -3.61 17.79
N ALA A 394 -2.09 -2.43 17.52
CA ALA A 394 -1.34 -1.25 17.10
C ALA A 394 -0.31 -0.77 18.14
N LEU A 395 -0.68 -0.75 19.42
CA LEU A 395 0.22 -0.33 20.50
C LEU A 395 1.39 -1.31 20.72
N ARG A 396 1.17 -2.62 20.55
CA ARG A 396 2.24 -3.63 20.60
C ARG A 396 3.20 -3.45 19.42
N GLY A 397 2.67 -3.33 18.20
CA GLY A 397 3.47 -3.05 17.01
C GLY A 397 4.33 -1.80 17.19
N LEU A 398 3.77 -0.72 17.74
CA LEU A 398 4.50 0.54 17.90
C LEU A 398 5.64 0.40 18.91
N ARG A 399 5.41 -0.31 20.01
CA ARG A 399 6.44 -0.59 21.01
C ARG A 399 7.61 -1.37 20.39
N ARG A 400 7.31 -2.46 19.69
CA ARG A 400 8.32 -3.26 18.97
C ARG A 400 9.09 -2.41 17.97
N THR A 401 8.38 -1.61 17.18
CA THR A 401 8.98 -0.77 16.14
C THR A 401 9.86 0.34 16.71
N LYS A 402 9.48 0.94 17.85
CA LYS A 402 10.34 1.92 18.53
C LYS A 402 11.67 1.30 18.98
N THR A 403 11.64 0.10 19.57
CA THR A 403 12.88 -0.62 19.92
C THR A 403 13.73 -0.95 18.70
N ALA A 404 13.10 -1.34 17.58
CA ALA A 404 13.81 -1.53 16.31
C ALA A 404 14.48 -0.23 15.83
N VAL A 405 13.77 0.90 15.86
CA VAL A 405 14.32 2.23 15.50
C VAL A 405 15.50 2.62 16.39
N GLU A 406 15.43 2.34 17.70
CA GLU A 406 16.52 2.57 18.64
C GLU A 406 17.75 1.72 18.31
N ARG A 407 17.58 0.43 18.00
CA ARG A 407 18.67 -0.45 17.54
C ARG A 407 19.31 0.05 16.25
N VAL A 408 18.50 0.37 15.24
CA VAL A 408 19.00 0.92 13.97
C VAL A 408 19.75 2.23 14.20
N SER A 409 19.22 3.12 15.04
CA SER A 409 19.87 4.39 15.37
C SER A 409 21.20 4.19 16.10
N ALA A 410 21.30 3.19 16.99
CA ALA A 410 22.54 2.83 17.67
C ALA A 410 23.58 2.27 16.68
N ILE A 411 23.19 1.37 15.78
CA ILE A 411 24.07 0.81 14.75
C ILE A 411 24.57 1.91 13.81
N MET A 412 23.68 2.76 13.31
CA MET A 412 24.04 3.85 12.41
C MET A 412 24.93 4.90 13.10
N THR A 413 24.69 5.20 14.38
CA THR A 413 25.59 6.04 15.19
C THR A 413 27.00 5.46 15.19
N GLU A 414 27.16 4.17 15.49
CA GLU A 414 28.47 3.52 15.57
C GLU A 414 29.13 3.30 14.20
N LEU A 415 28.33 3.20 13.13
CA LEU A 415 28.80 3.15 11.75
C LEU A 415 29.40 4.49 11.31
N PHE A 416 28.78 5.60 11.70
CA PHE A 416 29.22 6.95 11.33
C PHE A 416 30.13 7.64 12.37
N ALA A 417 30.27 7.09 13.58
CA ALA A 417 31.15 7.61 14.63
C ALA A 417 32.65 7.36 14.39
N GLY A 418 32.99 6.33 13.61
CA GLY A 418 34.37 5.86 13.40
C GLY A 418 35.08 6.39 12.14
N VAL A 419 34.48 7.35 11.42
CA VAL A 419 35.02 7.80 10.12
C VAL A 419 36.09 8.85 10.36
N VAL A 420 37.36 8.41 10.41
CA VAL A 420 38.52 9.29 10.50
C VAL A 420 38.58 10.17 9.24
N VAL A 421 38.41 11.48 9.41
CA VAL A 421 38.49 12.44 8.31
C VAL A 421 39.93 12.87 8.06
N GLY A 422 40.46 12.55 6.88
CA GLY A 422 41.81 12.89 6.43
C GLY A 422 42.39 11.84 5.47
N PRO A 423 43.55 12.09 4.83
CA PRO A 423 44.15 11.21 3.80
C PRO A 423 44.75 9.90 4.36
N ARG A 424 44.26 9.42 5.50
CA ARG A 424 44.64 8.15 6.12
C ARG A 424 43.38 7.35 6.44
N HIS A 425 42.68 6.92 5.39
CA HIS A 425 42.17 5.55 5.43
C HIS A 425 43.41 4.66 5.37
N SER A 426 43.94 4.31 6.54
CA SER A 426 44.86 3.18 6.62
C SER A 426 44.08 1.98 6.11
N ALA A 427 44.51 1.42 4.99
CA ALA A 427 43.95 0.22 4.40
C ALA A 427 43.53 -0.82 5.46
N SER A 428 42.30 -1.36 5.36
CA SER A 428 42.02 -2.81 5.45
C SER A 428 40.58 -3.19 5.83
N LEU A 429 39.74 -2.27 6.32
CA LEU A 429 38.39 -2.67 6.74
C LEU A 429 37.43 -2.67 5.55
N SER A 430 36.82 -3.82 5.23
CA SER A 430 35.73 -3.87 4.25
C SER A 430 34.49 -3.19 4.83
N GLY A 431 33.56 -2.74 3.99
CA GLY A 431 32.29 -2.19 4.44
C GLY A 431 31.49 -3.19 5.28
N HIS A 432 31.63 -4.50 5.00
CA HIS A 432 31.03 -5.56 5.79
C HIS A 432 31.60 -5.64 7.21
N ASP A 433 32.93 -5.64 7.34
CA ASP A 433 33.60 -5.59 8.65
C ASP A 433 33.24 -4.31 9.42
N ALA A 434 33.03 -3.19 8.71
CA ALA A 434 32.63 -1.92 9.33
C ALA A 434 31.25 -1.99 9.98
N ILE A 435 30.27 -2.62 9.31
CA ILE A 435 28.93 -2.80 9.89
C ILE A 435 28.94 -3.84 11.01
N GLU A 436 29.69 -4.94 10.89
CA GLU A 436 29.82 -5.92 11.98
C GLU A 436 30.39 -5.28 13.25
N GLN A 437 31.45 -4.47 13.11
CA GLN A 437 32.03 -3.75 14.23
C GLN A 437 31.08 -2.70 14.82
N ALA A 438 30.31 -1.99 13.97
CA ALA A 438 29.31 -1.03 14.43
C ALA A 438 28.22 -1.72 15.24
N VAL A 439 27.73 -2.88 14.78
CA VAL A 439 26.77 -3.72 15.50
C VAL A 439 27.34 -4.21 16.83
N ALA A 440 28.60 -4.66 16.86
CA ALA A 440 29.26 -5.11 18.08
C ALA A 440 29.38 -3.97 19.11
N ARG A 441 29.80 -2.77 18.70
CA ARG A 441 29.87 -1.59 19.56
C ARG A 441 28.49 -1.14 20.05
N ALA A 442 27.48 -1.18 19.18
CA ALA A 442 26.11 -0.86 19.57
C ALA A 442 25.57 -1.84 20.62
N LYS A 443 25.87 -3.14 20.48
CA LYS A 443 25.54 -4.18 21.48
C LYS A 443 26.22 -3.96 22.82
N GLU A 444 27.50 -3.57 22.81
CA GLU A 444 28.26 -3.28 24.02
C GLU A 444 27.74 -2.04 24.75
N LYS A 445 27.40 -1.00 24.01
CA LYS A 445 26.97 0.30 24.54
C LYS A 445 25.51 0.33 25.01
N TYR A 446 24.65 -0.46 24.38
CA TYR A 446 23.20 -0.51 24.64
C TYR A 446 22.72 -1.96 24.85
N PRO A 447 23.26 -2.70 25.84
CA PRO A 447 22.96 -4.12 26.02
C PRO A 447 21.48 -4.42 26.24
N GLU A 448 20.71 -3.47 26.79
CA GLU A 448 19.27 -3.58 27.00
C GLU A 448 18.45 -3.73 25.70
N LEU A 449 18.94 -3.19 24.58
CA LEU A 449 18.28 -3.31 23.27
C LEU A 449 18.45 -4.71 22.64
N TYR A 450 19.39 -5.51 23.16
CA TYR A 450 19.79 -6.80 22.61
C TYR A 450 19.59 -7.96 23.59
N ALA A 451 18.98 -7.72 24.76
CA ALA A 451 18.64 -8.77 25.69
C ALA A 451 17.74 -9.83 25.03
N ALA A 452 17.91 -11.11 25.38
CA ALA A 452 17.25 -12.23 24.71
C ALA A 452 15.71 -12.16 24.71
N ASP A 453 15.14 -11.52 25.73
CA ASP A 453 13.70 -11.30 25.85
C ASP A 453 13.17 -10.13 25.01
N VAL A 454 14.06 -9.31 24.44
CA VAL A 454 13.80 -8.17 23.54
C VAL A 454 14.24 -8.46 22.10
N CYS A 455 15.17 -9.40 21.93
CA CYS A 455 15.76 -9.77 20.64
C CYS A 455 15.82 -11.30 20.50
N THR A 456 14.79 -11.88 19.90
CA THR A 456 14.74 -13.29 19.50
C THR A 456 14.72 -13.39 17.98
N LEU A 457 15.64 -14.21 17.45
CA LEU A 457 15.82 -14.46 16.02
C LEU A 457 15.66 -15.94 15.72
N SER A 458 14.91 -16.26 14.67
CA SER A 458 14.92 -17.59 14.07
C SER A 458 16.19 -17.80 13.23
N GLU A 459 16.49 -19.03 12.85
CA GLU A 459 17.63 -19.33 11.96
C GLU A 459 17.50 -18.62 10.60
N ALA A 460 16.28 -18.56 10.05
CA ALA A 460 15.98 -17.80 8.85
C ALA A 460 16.18 -16.28 9.07
N GLY A 461 15.77 -15.77 10.24
CA GLY A 461 16.01 -14.38 10.63
C GLY A 461 17.49 -14.04 10.70
N ASN A 462 18.32 -14.90 11.30
CA ASN A 462 19.77 -14.71 11.34
C ASN A 462 20.36 -14.61 9.92
N ARG A 463 20.00 -15.52 9.01
CA ARG A 463 20.46 -15.45 7.61
C ARG A 463 20.05 -14.15 6.92
N TYR A 464 18.82 -13.68 7.16
CA TYR A 464 18.35 -12.43 6.59
C TYR A 464 19.15 -11.23 7.12
N VAL A 465 19.34 -11.14 8.44
CA VAL A 465 20.14 -10.09 9.09
C VAL A 465 21.57 -10.05 8.54
N GLU A 466 22.23 -11.21 8.42
CA GLU A 466 23.59 -11.30 7.85
C GLU A 466 23.64 -10.84 6.38
N SER A 467 22.62 -11.21 5.59
CA SER A 467 22.52 -10.75 4.19
C SER A 467 22.32 -9.23 4.11
N THR A 468 21.57 -8.64 5.05
CA THR A 468 21.40 -7.20 5.17
C THR A 468 22.72 -6.51 5.53
N PHE A 469 23.51 -7.06 6.46
CA PHE A 469 24.82 -6.52 6.79
C PHE A 469 25.78 -6.57 5.59
N THR A 470 25.74 -7.65 4.81
CA THR A 470 26.48 -7.73 3.54
C THR A 470 26.06 -6.62 2.57
N LEU A 471 24.75 -6.37 2.42
CA LEU A 471 24.24 -5.30 1.56
C LEU A 471 24.64 -3.90 2.04
N VAL A 472 24.50 -3.62 3.34
CA VAL A 472 24.92 -2.35 3.95
C VAL A 472 26.42 -2.13 3.76
N GLY A 473 27.24 -3.18 3.96
CA GLY A 473 28.67 -3.11 3.70
C GLY A 473 28.98 -2.77 2.24
N LYS A 474 28.28 -3.41 1.29
CA LYS A 474 28.40 -3.11 -0.13
C LYS A 474 28.04 -1.65 -0.46
N ILE A 475 26.97 -1.09 0.14
CA ILE A 475 26.59 0.31 -0.05
C ILE A 475 27.74 1.25 0.34
N MET A 476 28.39 0.96 1.48
CA MET A 476 29.53 1.75 1.95
C MET A 476 30.76 1.59 1.05
N ASP A 477 31.10 0.35 0.66
CA ASP A 477 32.23 0.07 -0.23
C ASP A 477 32.06 0.73 -1.60
N ASP A 478 30.86 0.64 -2.19
CA ASP A 478 30.54 1.27 -3.46
C ASP A 478 30.69 2.79 -3.37
N TRP A 479 30.26 3.41 -2.25
CA TRP A 479 30.47 4.84 -2.02
C TRP A 479 31.95 5.21 -1.92
N TYR A 480 32.72 4.53 -1.07
CA TYR A 480 34.15 4.81 -0.90
C TYR A 480 34.93 4.61 -2.20
N LYS A 481 34.57 3.62 -3.00
CA LYS A 481 35.18 3.38 -4.31
C LYS A 481 34.91 4.51 -5.30
N ALA A 482 33.71 5.10 -5.27
CA ALA A 482 33.30 6.15 -6.19
C ALA A 482 33.74 7.56 -5.74
N HIS A 483 33.68 7.85 -4.44
CA HIS A 483 33.82 9.20 -3.87
C HIS A 483 34.99 9.35 -2.89
N GLY A 484 35.64 8.25 -2.50
CA GLY A 484 36.85 8.25 -1.66
C GLY A 484 36.62 8.53 -0.18
N GLN A 485 35.64 9.34 0.19
CA GLN A 485 35.35 9.69 1.58
C GLN A 485 33.87 10.07 1.79
N ILE A 486 33.44 10.11 3.05
CA ILE A 486 32.14 10.67 3.44
C ILE A 486 32.22 12.21 3.43
N PRO A 487 31.23 12.92 2.86
CA PRO A 487 31.31 14.37 2.62
C PRO A 487 30.95 15.22 3.86
N TYR A 488 31.76 15.13 4.91
CA TYR A 488 31.62 15.99 6.09
C TYR A 488 31.97 17.45 5.78
N ASN A 489 31.33 18.39 6.48
CA ASN A 489 31.71 19.80 6.36
C ASN A 489 32.96 20.11 7.20
N PRO A 490 34.09 20.55 6.57
CA PRO A 490 35.36 20.77 7.26
C PRO A 490 35.30 21.87 8.34
N LYS A 491 34.36 22.82 8.23
CA LYS A 491 34.23 23.93 9.18
C LYS A 491 33.74 23.50 10.57
N TYR A 492 33.18 22.30 10.70
CA TYR A 492 32.72 21.74 11.96
C TYR A 492 33.69 20.72 12.55
N MET A 493 34.92 20.68 12.03
CA MET A 493 36.02 19.89 12.58
C MET A 493 36.88 20.78 13.47
N SER A 494 36.33 21.24 14.60
CA SER A 494 37.16 21.83 15.65
C SER A 494 37.88 20.73 16.41
N GLY A 495 39.19 20.88 16.59
CA GLY A 495 40.07 19.86 17.19
C GLY A 495 39.81 19.50 18.66
N ASP A 496 38.80 20.10 19.31
CA ASP A 496 38.49 19.93 20.73
C ASP A 496 37.22 19.09 21.00
N GLU A 497 36.45 18.72 19.98
CA GLU A 497 35.27 17.85 20.15
C GLU A 497 35.54 16.44 19.56
N PRO A 498 35.63 15.38 20.40
CA PRO A 498 35.62 14.02 19.91
C PRO A 498 34.21 13.68 19.42
N GLY A 499 34.01 13.67 18.10
CA GLY A 499 32.74 13.28 17.51
C GLY A 499 32.71 13.43 15.99
N PRO A 500 31.76 12.77 15.31
CA PRO A 500 31.60 12.93 13.88
C PRO A 500 31.19 14.37 13.62
N GLY A 501 31.90 15.07 12.73
CA GLY A 501 31.44 16.38 12.25
C GLY A 501 29.98 16.31 11.76
N LYS A 502 29.37 17.46 11.54
CA LYS A 502 27.98 17.51 11.05
C LYS A 502 27.83 16.78 9.71
N LEU A 503 27.06 15.69 9.71
CA LEU A 503 26.71 14.87 8.56
C LEU A 503 25.26 15.17 8.18
N PRO A 504 25.02 15.87 7.06
CA PRO A 504 23.67 16.18 6.59
C PRO A 504 22.82 14.93 6.41
N PHE A 505 21.53 15.08 6.69
CA PHE A 505 20.52 14.02 6.73
C PHE A 505 20.68 12.96 7.83
N TRP A 506 21.82 12.90 8.53
CA TRP A 506 21.98 12.07 9.74
C TRP A 506 21.77 12.91 11.00
N ASN A 507 22.79 13.66 11.41
CA ASN A 507 22.80 14.48 12.63
C ASN A 507 22.75 16.00 12.35
N HIS A 508 22.52 16.38 11.10
CA HIS A 508 22.40 17.78 10.66
C HIS A 508 21.39 17.91 9.52
N PRO A 509 20.62 19.03 9.42
CA PRO A 509 19.66 19.21 8.33
C PRO A 509 20.30 19.13 6.94
N LEU A 510 19.62 18.43 6.03
CA LEU A 510 19.98 18.38 4.63
C LEU A 510 19.55 19.65 3.90
N LYS A 511 20.43 20.21 3.07
CA LYS A 511 20.04 21.25 2.13
C LYS A 511 19.55 20.60 0.83
N TYR A 512 18.25 20.67 0.60
CA TYR A 512 17.63 20.19 -0.64
C TYR A 512 17.90 21.12 -1.82
N PRO A 513 18.03 20.57 -3.05
CA PRO A 513 18.11 21.36 -4.27
C PRO A 513 16.80 22.10 -4.54
N GLU A 514 16.86 23.13 -5.38
CA GLU A 514 15.65 23.73 -5.91
C GLU A 514 14.93 22.71 -6.80
N ARG A 515 13.61 22.87 -6.98
CA ARG A 515 12.82 21.96 -7.82
C ARG A 515 12.40 22.66 -9.11
N ASP A 516 12.40 21.92 -10.23
CA ASP A 516 11.87 22.39 -11.50
C ASP A 516 10.32 22.34 -11.54
N GLU A 517 9.74 22.72 -12.68
CA GLU A 517 8.28 22.76 -12.87
C GLU A 517 7.61 21.37 -12.75
N ASP A 518 8.37 20.30 -12.98
CA ASP A 518 7.94 18.91 -12.86
C ASP A 518 8.27 18.29 -11.49
N GLY A 519 8.84 19.08 -10.57
CA GLY A 519 9.27 18.65 -9.24
C GLY A 519 10.63 17.94 -9.19
N GLY A 520 11.36 17.91 -10.32
CA GLY A 520 12.69 17.35 -10.45
C GLY A 520 13.74 18.17 -9.69
N ALA A 521 14.75 17.48 -9.13
CA ALA A 521 15.83 18.11 -8.38
C ALA A 521 16.81 18.86 -9.30
N ILE A 522 16.98 20.18 -9.08
CA ILE A 522 17.95 21.02 -9.78
C ILE A 522 19.27 21.02 -8.99
N LEU A 523 20.08 19.98 -9.17
CA LEU A 523 21.36 19.82 -8.45
C LEU A 523 22.34 21.00 -8.65
N ALA A 524 22.18 21.76 -9.73
CA ALA A 524 22.96 22.96 -10.00
C ALA A 524 22.73 24.10 -8.97
N SER A 525 21.65 24.07 -8.18
CA SER A 525 21.41 25.05 -7.11
C SER A 525 22.25 24.81 -5.84
N LEU A 526 22.94 23.67 -5.78
CA LEU A 526 23.82 23.29 -4.69
C LEU A 526 25.29 23.57 -5.05
N ASN A 527 26.12 23.92 -4.06
CA ASN A 527 27.58 23.89 -4.26
C ASN A 527 28.11 22.44 -4.26
N ASP A 528 29.37 22.23 -4.63
CA ASP A 528 29.87 20.86 -4.85
C ASP A 528 29.84 19.99 -3.58
N LEU A 529 30.19 20.54 -2.42
CA LEU A 529 30.05 19.83 -1.15
C LEU A 529 28.58 19.50 -0.84
N GLN A 530 27.65 20.43 -1.09
CA GLN A 530 26.23 20.22 -0.88
C GLN A 530 25.66 19.15 -1.83
N LYS A 531 26.14 19.08 -3.07
CA LYS A 531 25.78 18.02 -4.02
C LYS A 531 26.24 16.65 -3.51
N GLU A 532 27.49 16.53 -3.07
CA GLU A 532 28.00 15.28 -2.51
C GLU A 532 27.24 14.86 -1.25
N GLN A 533 26.91 15.83 -0.38
CA GLN A 533 26.11 15.59 0.82
C GLN A 533 24.69 15.12 0.49
N PHE A 534 24.06 15.70 -0.53
CA PHE A 534 22.75 15.28 -1.02
C PHE A 534 22.79 13.85 -1.57
N LEU A 535 23.79 13.52 -2.40
CA LEU A 535 23.98 12.17 -2.92
C LEU A 535 24.30 11.14 -1.82
N PHE A 536 25.04 11.54 -0.78
CA PHE A 536 25.32 10.65 0.35
C PHE A 536 24.11 10.46 1.26
N ALA A 537 23.23 11.45 1.37
CA ALA A 537 21.99 11.35 2.12
C ALA A 537 21.11 10.19 1.60
N ASP A 538 21.14 9.89 0.30
CA ASP A 538 20.49 8.71 -0.26
C ASP A 538 21.06 7.41 0.30
N LYS A 539 22.37 7.36 0.56
CA LYS A 539 23.02 6.18 1.15
C LYS A 539 22.68 6.02 2.62
N ILE A 540 22.62 7.12 3.35
CA ILE A 540 22.13 7.12 4.75
C ILE A 540 20.70 6.56 4.79
N ARG A 541 19.82 7.02 3.89
CA ARG A 541 18.45 6.51 3.75
C ARG A 541 18.43 5.01 3.43
N GLU A 542 19.18 4.59 2.40
CA GLU A 542 19.25 3.19 1.95
C GLU A 542 19.70 2.26 3.09
N ILE A 543 20.72 2.65 3.84
CA ILE A 543 21.20 1.89 5.01
C ILE A 543 20.13 1.80 6.09
N ALA A 544 19.51 2.92 6.48
CA ALA A 544 18.47 2.93 7.49
C ALA A 544 17.29 2.01 7.13
N VAL A 545 16.88 2.07 5.86
CA VAL A 545 15.78 1.27 5.30
C VAL A 545 16.10 -0.22 5.37
N GLU A 546 17.28 -0.64 4.92
CA GLU A 546 17.64 -2.05 4.93
C GLU A 546 17.81 -2.60 6.35
N LEU A 547 18.38 -1.82 7.27
CA LEU A 547 18.45 -2.18 8.69
C LEU A 547 17.05 -2.29 9.32
N LEU A 548 16.14 -1.35 9.07
CA LEU A 548 14.75 -1.44 9.54
C LEU A 548 14.01 -2.65 8.95
N ARG A 549 14.32 -3.04 7.71
CA ARG A 549 13.74 -4.24 7.11
C ARG A 549 14.22 -5.52 7.80
N ALA A 550 15.49 -5.59 8.18
CA ALA A 550 16.02 -6.72 8.92
C ALA A 550 15.36 -6.88 10.31
N GLU A 551 15.01 -5.78 10.95
CA GLU A 551 14.31 -5.77 12.25
C GLU A 551 12.92 -6.46 12.22
N GLN A 552 12.33 -6.69 11.04
CA GLN A 552 11.10 -7.49 10.91
C GLN A 552 11.27 -8.93 11.41
N TRP A 553 12.51 -9.45 11.41
CA TRP A 553 12.82 -10.80 11.86
C TRP A 553 13.12 -10.88 13.36
N ILE A 554 13.18 -9.74 14.05
CA ILE A 554 13.48 -9.67 15.48
C ILE A 554 12.18 -9.51 16.27
N PHE A 555 11.89 -10.48 17.13
CA PHE A 555 10.70 -10.52 17.98
C PHE A 555 11.06 -10.48 19.46
N SER A 556 10.13 -10.00 20.29
CA SER A 556 10.27 -9.93 21.74
C SER A 556 9.41 -11.01 22.40
N LEU A 557 10.02 -11.84 23.25
CA LEU A 557 9.31 -12.88 24.01
C LEU A 557 8.45 -12.28 25.15
N ARG A 558 8.67 -11.01 25.52
CA ARG A 558 7.85 -10.32 26.54
C ARG A 558 6.43 -10.03 26.05
N GLU A 559 6.19 -10.00 24.75
CA GLU A 559 4.88 -9.60 24.19
C GLU A 559 3.86 -10.75 24.16
N HIS A 560 4.29 -11.97 24.48
CA HIS A 560 3.48 -13.20 24.41
C HIS A 560 3.28 -13.90 25.77
N LYS A 561 3.76 -13.31 26.86
CA LYS A 561 3.43 -13.68 28.24
C LYS A 561 2.40 -12.70 28.79
#